data_AF-A0A1V0U773-F1
#
_entry.id   AF-A0A1V0U773-F1
#
_cell.length_a   1.000
_cell.length_b   1.000
_cell.length_c   1.000
_cell.angle_alpha   90.00
_cell.angle_beta   90.00
_cell.angle_gamma   90.00
#
_symmetry.space_group_name_H-M   'P 1'
#
loop_
_entity.id
_entity.type
_entity.pdbx_description
1 polymer ?
#
loop_
_entity_poly.entity_id
_entity_poly.type
_entity_poly.pdbx_seq_one_letter_code
_entity_poly.pdbx_strand_id
1 'polypeptide(L)'
;MISAADEALVRDHTVYACVMGSRAFGLATEDSDTDRRGVFLAPTPLFWRFDKPPTHVDGPAPEQFSWELERFCELALRANPNVLECLHSPLVEYADGTGRELLALRGAFLSRLAHGTFVRYALGQRRKLEADVRVHGAPRWKHAMHLLRLLASSRDLLRTGELRVDVGDAREELLAVRRGEVSWPEVERRMDRLGAENDEAASRTPLPPEPDRAAVEDFLVRTRRASAARGASG
;
A
#
# COMPACT_ATOMS: atom_id res chain seq x y z
N MET A 1 15.40 -8.57 16.14
CA MET A 1 15.11 -7.46 17.08
C MET A 1 15.56 -6.18 16.40
N ILE A 2 14.69 -5.17 16.37
CA ILE A 2 14.99 -3.83 15.85
C ILE A 2 16.20 -3.24 16.60
N SER A 3 17.08 -2.52 15.90
CA SER A 3 18.19 -1.83 16.57
C SER A 3 17.70 -0.52 17.22
N ALA A 4 18.36 -0.06 18.28
CA ALA A 4 18.01 1.23 18.91
C ALA A 4 18.13 2.41 17.93
N ALA A 5 19.02 2.31 16.94
CA ALA A 5 19.17 3.30 15.87
C ALA A 5 17.96 3.30 14.93
N ASP A 6 17.47 2.13 14.53
CA ASP A 6 16.29 2.00 13.66
C ASP A 6 15.01 2.44 14.39
N GLU A 7 14.91 2.14 15.69
CA GLU A 7 13.82 2.64 16.52
C GLU A 7 13.81 4.17 16.60
N ALA A 8 14.97 4.79 16.77
CA ALA A 8 15.10 6.25 16.77
C ALA A 8 14.67 6.86 15.41
N LEU A 9 14.99 6.21 14.29
CA LEU A 9 14.52 6.63 12.97
C LEU A 9 12.99 6.68 12.89
N VAL A 10 12.32 5.64 13.34
CA VAL A 10 10.85 5.60 13.33
C VAL A 10 10.27 6.61 14.32
N ARG A 11 10.76 6.64 15.56
CA ARG A 11 10.21 7.50 16.61
C ARG A 11 10.39 9.00 16.32
N ASP A 12 11.59 9.39 15.89
CA ASP A 12 12.00 10.80 15.85
C ASP A 12 11.90 11.40 14.44
N HIS A 13 11.77 10.57 13.40
CA HIS A 13 11.77 11.01 12.00
C HIS A 13 10.56 10.54 11.17
N THR A 14 9.52 9.97 11.79
CA THR A 14 8.25 9.71 11.09
C THR A 14 7.64 11.03 10.59
N VAL A 15 7.30 11.06 9.30
CA VAL A 15 6.61 12.18 8.64
C VAL A 15 5.14 11.87 8.37
N TYR A 16 4.81 10.58 8.21
CA TYR A 16 3.45 10.10 7.95
C TYR A 16 3.24 8.73 8.62
N ALA A 17 2.09 8.53 9.26
CA ALA A 17 1.65 7.24 9.77
C ALA A 17 0.13 7.07 9.62
N CYS A 18 -0.30 5.86 9.29
CA CYS A 18 -1.70 5.49 9.19
C CYS A 18 -1.95 4.05 9.66
N VAL A 19 -3.21 3.77 9.95
CA VAL A 19 -3.70 2.40 10.12
C VAL A 19 -4.02 1.84 8.73
N MET A 20 -3.65 0.58 8.52
CA MET A 20 -3.93 -0.20 7.32
C MET A 20 -4.67 -1.50 7.68
N GLY A 21 -4.74 -2.43 6.72
CA GLY A 21 -5.33 -3.74 6.96
C GLY A 21 -6.84 -3.69 7.08
N SER A 22 -7.41 -4.66 7.80
CA SER A 22 -8.85 -4.85 7.92
C SER A 22 -9.60 -3.59 8.38
N ARG A 23 -9.01 -2.78 9.27
CA ARG A 23 -9.58 -1.51 9.73
C ARG A 23 -9.70 -0.48 8.62
N ALA A 24 -8.63 -0.25 7.85
CA ALA A 24 -8.66 0.70 6.74
C ALA A 24 -9.56 0.24 5.60
N PHE A 25 -9.69 -1.08 5.39
CA PHE A 25 -10.55 -1.65 4.36
C PHE A 25 -12.02 -1.72 4.77
N GLY A 26 -12.42 -1.31 5.97
CA GLY A 26 -13.81 -1.48 6.46
C GLY A 26 -14.19 -2.94 6.78
N LEU A 27 -13.21 -3.85 6.85
CA LEU A 27 -13.36 -5.30 7.04
C LEU A 27 -13.02 -5.76 8.47
N ALA A 28 -12.83 -4.84 9.40
CA ALA A 28 -12.51 -5.17 10.79
C ALA A 28 -13.65 -5.93 11.48
N THR A 29 -13.25 -6.85 12.33
CA THR A 29 -14.03 -7.64 13.30
C THR A 29 -13.44 -7.41 14.69
N GLU A 30 -14.08 -7.89 15.75
CA GLU A 30 -13.62 -7.72 17.13
C GLU A 30 -12.16 -8.20 17.34
N ASP A 31 -11.80 -9.33 16.72
CA ASP A 31 -10.45 -9.92 16.81
C ASP A 31 -9.41 -9.30 15.85
N SER A 32 -9.73 -8.20 15.16
CA SER A 32 -8.81 -7.63 14.18
C SER A 32 -7.61 -6.97 14.87
N ASP A 33 -6.43 -7.17 14.29
CA ASP A 33 -5.17 -6.51 14.59
C ASP A 33 -5.09 -5.10 13.98
N THR A 34 -4.22 -4.25 14.54
CA THR A 34 -4.02 -2.89 14.04
C THR A 34 -2.69 -2.79 13.32
N ASP A 35 -2.73 -3.05 12.01
CA ASP A 35 -1.62 -2.81 11.10
C ASP A 35 -1.26 -1.32 11.04
N ARG A 36 -0.08 -0.94 11.53
CA ARG A 36 0.44 0.42 11.40
C ARG A 36 1.45 0.50 10.28
N ARG A 37 1.29 1.51 9.43
CA ARG A 37 2.18 1.78 8.31
C ARG A 37 2.69 3.20 8.41
N GLY A 38 4.01 3.35 8.33
CA GLY A 38 4.69 4.63 8.50
C GLY A 38 5.60 4.98 7.34
N VAL A 39 5.97 6.26 7.26
CA VAL A 39 7.03 6.78 6.42
C VAL A 39 7.91 7.65 7.29
N PHE A 40 9.20 7.33 7.34
CA PHE A 40 10.20 8.14 8.03
C PHE A 40 11.15 8.81 7.04
N LEU A 41 11.54 10.04 7.36
CA LEU A 41 12.54 10.79 6.60
C LEU A 41 13.90 10.62 7.29
N ALA A 42 14.69 9.65 6.83
CA ALA A 42 16.04 9.49 7.35
C ALA A 42 16.84 10.81 7.19
N PRO A 43 17.54 11.28 8.24
CA PRO A 43 18.37 12.48 8.14
C PRO A 43 19.33 12.40 6.96
N THR A 44 19.28 13.42 6.10
CA THR A 44 20.01 13.42 4.83
C THR A 44 21.52 13.18 4.99
N PRO A 45 22.21 13.70 6.03
CA PRO A 45 23.63 13.41 6.24
C PRO A 45 23.97 11.93 6.43
N LEU A 46 23.02 11.07 6.84
CA LEU A 46 23.25 9.63 6.95
C LEU A 46 23.54 8.98 5.61
N PHE A 47 23.03 9.53 4.50
CA PHE A 47 23.30 9.00 3.17
C PHE A 47 24.72 9.29 2.66
N TRP A 48 25.47 10.18 3.31
CA TRP A 48 26.87 10.45 2.97
C TRP A 48 27.85 9.46 3.59
N ARG A 49 27.38 8.64 4.54
CA ARG A 49 28.19 7.59 5.20
C ARG A 49 28.32 6.36 4.30
N PHE A 50 29.28 5.48 4.61
CA PHE A 50 29.39 4.17 3.95
C PHE A 50 28.16 3.31 4.23
N ASP A 51 27.77 3.22 5.50
CA ASP A 51 26.54 2.58 5.93
C ASP A 51 25.34 3.49 5.64
N LYS A 52 24.44 3.02 4.79
CA LYS A 52 23.21 3.74 4.44
C LYS A 52 22.14 3.49 5.49
N PRO A 53 21.21 4.44 5.73
CA PRO A 53 20.06 4.17 6.56
C PRO A 53 19.23 3.02 5.98
N PRO A 54 18.52 2.25 6.81
CA PRO A 54 17.67 1.17 6.34
C PRO A 54 16.57 1.72 5.42
N THR A 55 16.19 0.94 4.41
CA THR A 55 15.12 1.32 3.47
C THR A 55 13.72 1.14 4.07
N HIS A 56 13.63 0.40 5.18
CA HIS A 56 12.43 0.18 5.97
C HIS A 56 12.80 -0.34 7.36
N VAL A 57 11.87 -0.24 8.29
CA VAL A 57 12.00 -0.71 9.67
C VAL A 57 10.73 -1.49 10.04
N ASP A 58 10.91 -2.69 10.59
CA ASP A 58 9.85 -3.52 11.18
C ASP A 58 9.89 -3.33 12.71
N GLY A 59 8.78 -2.88 13.28
CA GLY A 59 8.68 -2.35 14.64
C GLY A 59 8.72 -0.81 14.72
N PRO A 60 8.90 -0.23 15.91
CA PRO A 60 9.18 -0.89 17.19
C PRO A 60 7.96 -1.56 17.86
N ALA A 61 6.73 -1.16 17.53
CA ALA A 61 5.52 -1.80 18.04
C ALA A 61 5.13 -3.05 17.22
N PRO A 62 4.35 -3.99 17.78
CA PRO A 62 3.75 -5.08 17.00
C PRO A 62 2.92 -4.53 15.83
N GLU A 63 2.97 -5.22 14.69
CA GLU A 63 2.26 -4.86 13.45
C GLU A 63 2.59 -3.46 12.90
N GLN A 64 3.71 -2.87 13.32
CA GLN A 64 4.21 -1.59 12.80
C GLN A 64 5.30 -1.82 11.75
N PHE A 65 5.13 -1.22 10.57
CA PHE A 65 6.12 -1.26 9.50
C PHE A 65 6.26 0.12 8.88
N SER A 66 7.48 0.63 8.80
CA SER A 66 7.74 1.97 8.27
C SER A 66 8.74 1.94 7.13
N TRP A 67 8.45 2.63 6.02
CA TRP A 67 9.39 2.81 4.93
C TRP A 67 10.22 4.08 5.11
N GLU A 68 11.45 4.06 4.61
CA GLU A 68 12.17 5.30 4.37
C GLU A 68 11.50 6.06 3.20
N LEU A 69 11.43 7.40 3.26
CA LEU A 69 10.68 8.24 2.32
C LEU A 69 11.01 8.00 0.84
N GLU A 70 12.29 7.90 0.48
CA GLU A 70 12.71 7.65 -0.91
C GLU A 70 12.28 6.27 -1.35
N ARG A 71 12.45 5.26 -0.49
CA ARG A 71 11.98 3.90 -0.78
C ARG A 71 10.46 3.87 -0.96
N PHE A 72 9.72 4.59 -0.14
CA PHE A 72 8.27 4.70 -0.25
C PHE A 72 7.87 5.33 -1.59
N CYS A 73 8.48 6.45 -1.96
CA CYS A 73 8.23 7.13 -3.24
C CYS A 73 8.59 6.23 -4.45
N GLU A 74 9.72 5.54 -4.41
CA GLU A 74 10.14 4.60 -5.45
C GLU A 74 9.11 3.47 -5.66
N LEU A 75 8.60 2.89 -4.57
CA LEU A 75 7.58 1.85 -4.63
C LEU A 75 6.23 2.39 -5.13
N ALA A 76 5.85 3.60 -4.70
CA ALA A 76 4.63 4.27 -5.15
C ALA A 76 4.67 4.54 -6.66
N LEU A 77 5.80 5.04 -7.19
CA LEU A 77 6.02 5.26 -8.62
C LEU A 77 5.95 3.96 -9.44
N ARG A 78 6.23 2.80 -8.83
CA ARG A 78 6.04 1.48 -9.47
C ARG A 78 4.64 0.89 -9.28
N ALA A 79 3.70 1.71 -8.78
CA ALA A 79 2.34 1.34 -8.45
C ALA A 79 2.24 0.14 -7.49
N ASN A 80 3.13 0.06 -6.49
CA ASN A 80 3.06 -0.98 -5.47
C ASN A 80 1.74 -0.87 -4.67
N PRO A 81 0.89 -1.91 -4.61
CA PRO A 81 -0.44 -1.81 -4.01
C PRO A 81 -0.41 -1.40 -2.53
N ASN A 82 0.50 -1.97 -1.73
CA ASN A 82 0.57 -1.69 -0.30
C ASN A 82 0.90 -0.22 -0.03
N VAL A 83 1.79 0.35 -0.83
CA VAL A 83 2.24 1.75 -0.70
C VAL A 83 1.17 2.71 -1.23
N LEU A 84 0.55 2.40 -2.38
CA LEU A 84 -0.54 3.23 -2.90
C LEU A 84 -1.76 3.22 -1.96
N GLU A 85 -2.14 2.07 -1.41
CA GLU A 85 -3.22 1.98 -0.42
C GLU A 85 -2.85 2.75 0.87
N CYS A 86 -1.59 2.70 1.31
CA CYS A 86 -1.09 3.50 2.43
C CYS A 86 -1.30 5.02 2.22
N LEU A 87 -1.03 5.54 1.02
CA LEU A 87 -1.29 6.96 0.66
C LEU A 87 -2.77 7.35 0.68
N HIS A 88 -3.67 6.36 0.59
CA HIS A 88 -5.11 6.54 0.47
C HIS A 88 -5.87 6.00 1.69
N SER A 89 -5.16 5.66 2.77
CA SER A 89 -5.80 5.21 4.00
C SER A 89 -6.73 6.31 4.55
N PRO A 90 -7.98 5.97 4.94
CA PRO A 90 -8.85 6.92 5.61
C PRO A 90 -8.45 7.15 7.08
N LEU A 91 -7.55 6.32 7.64
CA LEU A 91 -7.19 6.30 9.05
C LEU A 91 -5.77 6.85 9.28
N VAL A 92 -5.57 8.15 9.02
CA VAL A 92 -4.30 8.83 9.29
C VAL A 92 -4.12 9.03 10.79
N GLU A 93 -3.07 8.47 11.38
CA GLU A 93 -2.72 8.66 12.79
C GLU A 93 -1.79 9.87 12.98
N TYR A 94 -0.93 10.16 12.00
CA TYR A 94 0.02 11.26 12.07
C TYR A 94 0.43 11.76 10.68
N ALA A 95 0.57 13.08 10.51
CA ALA A 95 1.22 13.69 9.37
C ALA A 95 1.82 15.05 9.75
N ASP A 96 3.14 15.22 9.58
CA ASP A 96 3.79 16.52 9.72
C ASP A 96 3.65 17.37 8.44
N GLY A 97 4.42 18.47 8.32
CA GLY A 97 4.41 19.28 7.09
C GLY A 97 4.84 18.49 5.84
N THR A 98 5.86 17.64 5.97
CA THR A 98 6.37 16.78 4.90
C THR A 98 5.35 15.70 4.53
N GLY A 99 4.75 15.05 5.53
CA GLY A 99 3.71 14.03 5.32
C GLY A 99 2.47 14.58 4.66
N ARG A 100 2.04 15.80 5.01
CA ARG A 100 0.90 16.46 4.34
C ARG A 100 1.20 16.78 2.88
N GLU A 101 2.42 17.21 2.56
CA GLU A 101 2.84 17.43 1.17
C GLU A 101 2.87 16.10 0.38
N LEU A 102 3.40 15.03 0.97
CA LEU A 102 3.37 13.68 0.38
C LEU A 102 1.93 13.23 0.07
N LEU A 103 1.00 13.41 1.01
CA LEU A 103 -0.40 13.06 0.83
C LEU A 103 -1.09 13.91 -0.25
N ALA A 104 -0.74 15.20 -0.35
CA ALA A 104 -1.23 16.07 -1.42
C ALA A 104 -0.74 15.60 -2.81
N LEU A 105 0.45 14.98 -2.87
CA LEU A 105 1.02 14.39 -4.08
C LEU A 105 0.48 13.00 -4.44
N ARG A 106 -0.46 12.41 -3.68
CA ARG A 106 -0.93 11.03 -3.92
C ARG A 106 -1.37 10.76 -5.37
N GLY A 107 -1.98 11.76 -6.02
CA GLY A 107 -2.41 11.67 -7.42
C GLY A 107 -1.25 11.56 -8.42
N ALA A 108 -0.09 12.14 -8.10
CA ALA A 108 1.12 12.06 -8.94
C ALA A 108 1.66 10.64 -9.07
N PHE A 109 1.33 9.73 -8.15
CA PHE A 109 1.77 8.34 -8.19
C PHE A 109 0.82 7.43 -9.01
N LEU A 110 -0.41 7.88 -9.30
CA LEU A 110 -1.41 7.06 -9.98
C LEU A 110 -1.19 7.09 -11.49
N SER A 111 -1.17 5.91 -12.11
CA SER A 111 -0.96 5.74 -13.54
C SER A 111 -1.50 4.40 -14.02
N ARG A 112 -1.50 4.20 -15.35
CA ARG A 112 -1.88 2.93 -15.99
C ARG A 112 -1.02 1.74 -15.55
N LEU A 113 0.17 1.99 -14.97
CA LEU A 113 1.01 0.95 -14.38
C LEU A 113 0.29 0.16 -13.27
N ALA A 114 -0.70 0.77 -12.60
CA ALA A 114 -1.51 0.11 -11.58
C ALA A 114 -2.18 -1.16 -12.10
N HIS A 115 -2.72 -1.16 -13.33
CA HIS A 115 -3.32 -2.35 -13.94
C HIS A 115 -2.32 -3.51 -13.97
N GLY A 116 -1.14 -3.28 -14.57
CA GLY A 116 -0.11 -4.31 -14.69
C GLY A 116 0.38 -4.81 -13.33
N THR A 117 0.60 -3.91 -12.35
CA THR A 117 1.13 -4.31 -11.04
C THR A 117 0.08 -5.03 -10.18
N PHE A 118 -1.16 -4.54 -10.14
CA PHE A 118 -2.23 -5.15 -9.34
C PHE A 118 -2.63 -6.51 -9.92
N VAL A 119 -2.79 -6.61 -11.25
CA VAL A 119 -3.15 -7.88 -11.91
C VAL A 119 -2.02 -8.91 -11.76
N ARG A 120 -0.75 -8.54 -11.98
CA ARG A 120 0.39 -9.47 -11.78
C ARG A 120 0.48 -9.96 -10.34
N TYR A 121 0.29 -9.05 -9.37
CA TYR A 121 0.27 -9.41 -7.96
C TYR A 121 -0.88 -10.39 -7.66
N ALA A 122 -2.08 -10.09 -8.16
CA ALA A 122 -3.27 -10.91 -8.00
C ALA A 122 -3.08 -12.33 -8.56
N LEU A 123 -2.55 -12.45 -9.78
CA LEU A 123 -2.24 -13.75 -10.41
C LEU A 123 -1.23 -14.57 -9.58
N GLY A 124 -0.22 -13.90 -9.01
CA GLY A 124 0.74 -14.55 -8.12
C GLY A 124 0.11 -15.12 -6.84
N GLN A 125 -0.84 -14.39 -6.24
CA GLN A 125 -1.57 -14.85 -5.06
C GLN A 125 -2.59 -15.94 -5.38
N ARG A 126 -3.27 -15.85 -6.54
CA ARG A 126 -4.20 -16.87 -7.00
C ARG A 126 -3.53 -18.25 -7.12
N ARG A 127 -2.34 -18.32 -7.75
CA ARG A 127 -1.60 -19.58 -7.87
C ARG A 127 -1.29 -20.24 -6.53
N LYS A 128 -1.05 -19.44 -5.49
CA LYS A 128 -0.82 -19.94 -4.12
C LYS A 128 -2.12 -20.50 -3.52
N LEU A 129 -3.24 -19.81 -3.72
CA LEU A 129 -4.56 -20.29 -3.26
C LEU A 129 -4.97 -21.59 -3.95
N GLU A 130 -4.78 -21.70 -5.27
CA GLU A 130 -5.05 -22.91 -6.03
C GLU A 130 -4.17 -24.08 -5.56
N ALA A 131 -2.90 -23.82 -5.22
CA ALA A 131 -2.03 -24.81 -4.62
C ALA A 131 -2.53 -25.26 -3.24
N ASP A 132 -2.93 -24.31 -2.38
CA ASP A 132 -3.51 -24.61 -1.06
C ASP A 132 -4.77 -25.48 -1.21
N VAL A 133 -5.66 -25.18 -2.17
CA VAL A 133 -6.87 -25.98 -2.44
C VAL A 133 -6.54 -27.41 -2.88
N ARG A 134 -5.54 -27.59 -3.76
CA ARG A 134 -5.14 -28.94 -4.20
C ARG A 134 -4.60 -29.80 -3.06
N VAL A 135 -3.92 -29.19 -2.09
CA VAL A 135 -3.28 -29.90 -0.97
C VAL A 135 -4.25 -30.10 0.20
N HIS A 136 -5.07 -29.11 0.50
CA HIS A 136 -5.88 -29.05 1.74
C HIS A 136 -7.39 -29.11 1.50
N GLY A 137 -7.85 -29.14 0.24
CA GLY A 137 -9.27 -29.18 -0.14
C GLY A 137 -10.00 -27.82 -0.07
N ALA A 138 -9.37 -26.79 0.51
CA ALA A 138 -9.93 -25.45 0.65
C ALA A 138 -8.84 -24.36 0.59
N PRO A 139 -9.18 -23.13 0.14
CA PRO A 139 -8.25 -22.02 0.13
C PRO A 139 -8.10 -21.44 1.55
N ARG A 140 -7.05 -20.64 1.75
CA ARG A 140 -7.04 -19.71 2.88
C ARG A 140 -8.02 -18.56 2.62
N TRP A 141 -9.23 -18.66 3.16
CA TRP A 141 -10.35 -17.75 2.90
C TRP A 141 -10.03 -16.26 3.13
N LYS A 142 -9.25 -15.92 4.16
CA LYS A 142 -8.76 -14.54 4.38
C LYS A 142 -8.00 -14.01 3.16
N HIS A 143 -7.12 -14.84 2.58
CA HIS A 143 -6.34 -14.46 1.40
C HIS A 143 -7.21 -14.41 0.13
N ALA A 144 -8.19 -15.29 -0.01
CA ALA A 144 -9.15 -15.25 -1.12
C ALA A 144 -9.97 -13.94 -1.13
N MET A 145 -10.47 -13.54 0.04
CA MET A 145 -11.15 -12.26 0.25
C MET A 145 -10.23 -11.08 -0.10
N HIS A 146 -9.00 -11.03 0.42
CA HIS A 146 -8.07 -9.94 0.13
C HIS A 146 -7.76 -9.82 -1.37
N LEU A 147 -7.69 -10.94 -2.09
CA LEU A 147 -7.44 -10.97 -3.51
C LEU A 147 -8.63 -10.39 -4.31
N LEU A 148 -9.87 -10.77 -3.97
CA LEU A 148 -11.07 -10.16 -4.56
C LEU A 148 -11.13 -8.66 -4.29
N ARG A 149 -10.87 -8.24 -3.05
CA ARG A 149 -10.81 -6.83 -2.66
C ARG A 149 -9.78 -6.07 -3.49
N LEU A 150 -8.55 -6.60 -3.63
CA LEU A 150 -7.50 -5.96 -4.41
C LEU A 150 -7.88 -5.78 -5.89
N LEU A 151 -8.48 -6.81 -6.50
CA LEU A 151 -8.93 -6.77 -7.89
C LEU A 151 -10.08 -5.75 -8.08
N ALA A 152 -11.00 -5.68 -7.13
CA ALA A 152 -12.08 -4.68 -7.13
C ALA A 152 -11.53 -3.25 -6.99
N SER A 153 -10.62 -3.00 -6.04
CA SER A 153 -9.95 -1.69 -5.90
C SER A 153 -9.19 -1.28 -7.16
N SER A 154 -8.50 -2.22 -7.82
CA SER A 154 -7.82 -1.96 -9.10
C SER A 154 -8.80 -1.56 -10.20
N ARG A 155 -9.91 -2.28 -10.32
CA ARG A 155 -10.96 -1.98 -11.30
C ARG A 155 -11.52 -0.58 -11.08
N ASP A 156 -11.84 -0.25 -9.84
CA ASP A 156 -12.46 1.03 -9.49
C ASP A 156 -11.47 2.18 -9.75
N LEU A 157 -10.20 2.02 -9.35
CA LEU A 157 -9.11 2.93 -9.69
C LEU A 157 -9.00 3.14 -11.21
N LEU A 158 -9.02 2.08 -12.01
CA LEU A 158 -8.93 2.18 -13.47
C LEU A 158 -10.15 2.85 -14.08
N ARG A 159 -11.34 2.71 -13.49
CA ARG A 159 -12.58 3.34 -13.98
C ARG A 159 -12.68 4.82 -13.61
N THR A 160 -12.29 5.18 -12.40
CA THR A 160 -12.54 6.52 -11.84
C THR A 160 -11.31 7.41 -11.80
N GLY A 161 -10.11 6.84 -11.81
CA GLY A 161 -8.86 7.54 -11.51
C GLY A 161 -8.63 7.77 -10.01
N GLU A 162 -9.50 7.27 -9.13
CA GLU A 162 -9.42 7.44 -7.69
C GLU A 162 -9.19 6.11 -6.99
N LEU A 163 -8.13 6.01 -6.17
CA LEU A 163 -7.93 4.84 -5.32
C LEU A 163 -8.69 5.01 -4.00
N ARG A 164 -9.69 4.15 -3.78
CA ARG A 164 -10.44 4.05 -2.51
C ARG A 164 -10.09 2.75 -1.81
N VAL A 165 -9.75 2.87 -0.53
CA VAL A 165 -9.25 1.77 0.32
C VAL A 165 -10.39 1.04 1.03
N ASP A 166 -11.38 1.79 1.50
CA ASP A 166 -12.58 1.24 2.13
C ASP A 166 -13.46 0.53 1.10
N VAL A 167 -13.94 -0.67 1.43
CA VAL A 167 -14.73 -1.51 0.52
C VAL A 167 -16.21 -1.14 0.46
N GLY A 168 -16.70 -0.30 1.37
CA GLY A 168 -18.08 0.17 1.44
C GLY A 168 -19.10 -0.97 1.37
N ASP A 169 -20.04 -0.86 0.44
CA ASP A 169 -21.15 -1.79 0.25
C ASP A 169 -20.70 -3.24 -0.05
N ALA A 170 -19.47 -3.44 -0.53
CA ALA A 170 -18.92 -4.78 -0.79
C ALA A 170 -18.51 -5.53 0.49
N ARG A 171 -18.60 -4.90 1.67
CA ARG A 171 -18.15 -5.47 2.95
C ARG A 171 -18.74 -6.84 3.23
N GLU A 172 -20.06 -6.98 3.17
CA GLU A 172 -20.71 -8.25 3.56
C GLU A 172 -20.39 -9.37 2.57
N GLU A 173 -20.35 -9.07 1.28
CA GLU A 173 -19.98 -10.05 0.25
C GLU A 173 -18.54 -10.56 0.44
N LEU A 174 -17.60 -9.68 0.80
CA LEU A 174 -16.22 -10.05 1.11
C LEU A 174 -16.12 -10.85 2.41
N LEU A 175 -16.89 -10.49 3.45
CA LEU A 175 -16.90 -11.25 4.70
C LEU A 175 -17.52 -12.64 4.53
N ALA A 176 -18.53 -12.81 3.69
CA ALA A 176 -19.06 -14.14 3.34
C ALA A 176 -17.99 -15.04 2.72
N VAL A 177 -17.11 -14.49 1.86
CA VAL A 177 -15.94 -15.22 1.34
C VAL A 177 -14.96 -15.55 2.47
N ARG A 178 -14.67 -14.60 3.38
CA ARG A 178 -13.77 -14.84 4.53
C ARG A 178 -14.28 -15.95 5.45
N ARG A 179 -15.60 -16.07 5.61
CA ARG A 179 -16.28 -17.13 6.41
C ARG A 179 -16.42 -18.46 5.66
N GLY A 180 -16.07 -18.52 4.37
CA GLY A 180 -16.17 -19.73 3.55
C GLY A 180 -17.61 -20.09 3.13
N GLU A 181 -18.53 -19.12 3.20
CA GLU A 181 -19.94 -19.29 2.81
C GLU A 181 -20.12 -19.29 1.28
N VAL A 182 -19.11 -18.79 0.57
CA VAL A 182 -19.05 -18.79 -0.90
C VAL A 182 -18.15 -19.92 -1.35
N SER A 183 -18.63 -20.77 -2.26
CA SER A 183 -17.86 -21.89 -2.78
C SER A 183 -16.61 -21.41 -3.54
N TRP A 184 -15.52 -22.20 -3.48
CA TRP A 184 -14.30 -21.86 -4.19
C TRP A 184 -14.50 -21.63 -5.71
N PRO A 185 -15.28 -22.46 -6.43
CA PRO A 185 -15.57 -22.19 -7.85
C PRO A 185 -16.28 -20.85 -8.10
N GLU A 186 -17.12 -20.39 -7.17
CA GLU A 186 -17.73 -19.05 -7.28
C GLU A 186 -16.72 -17.94 -7.01
N VAL A 187 -15.83 -18.11 -6.04
CA VAL A 187 -14.74 -17.17 -5.78
C VAL A 187 -13.82 -17.04 -6.99
N GLU A 188 -13.47 -18.16 -7.65
CA GLU A 188 -12.68 -18.15 -8.89
C GLU A 188 -13.40 -17.41 -10.02
N ARG A 189 -14.69 -17.68 -10.24
CA ARG A 189 -15.50 -16.95 -11.24
C ARG A 189 -15.50 -15.44 -11.00
N ARG A 190 -15.56 -15.01 -9.73
CA ARG A 190 -15.48 -13.58 -9.37
C ARG A 190 -14.09 -13.00 -9.65
N MET A 191 -13.02 -13.75 -9.37
CA MET A 191 -11.65 -13.33 -9.72
C MET A 191 -11.48 -13.18 -11.23
N ASP A 192 -11.98 -14.13 -12.02
CA ASP A 192 -11.93 -14.07 -13.49
C ASP A 192 -12.71 -12.88 -14.03
N ARG A 193 -13.93 -12.65 -13.53
CA ARG A 193 -14.74 -11.49 -13.91
C ARG A 193 -14.04 -10.18 -13.60
N LEU A 194 -13.52 -10.03 -12.37
CA LEU A 194 -12.79 -8.81 -11.99
C LEU A 194 -11.53 -8.62 -12.82
N GLY A 195 -10.83 -9.70 -13.18
CA GLY A 195 -9.69 -9.65 -14.11
C GLY A 195 -10.09 -9.07 -15.46
N ALA A 196 -11.16 -9.59 -16.07
CA ALA A 196 -11.68 -9.07 -17.33
C ALA A 196 -12.16 -7.61 -17.23
N GLU A 197 -12.85 -7.23 -16.14
CA GLU A 197 -13.27 -5.86 -15.88
C GLU A 197 -12.08 -4.90 -15.73
N ASN A 198 -10.96 -5.37 -15.16
CA ASN A 198 -9.71 -4.61 -15.09
C ASN A 198 -9.10 -4.39 -16.47
N ASP A 199 -9.03 -5.43 -17.30
CA ASP A 199 -8.52 -5.33 -18.68
C ASP A 199 -9.37 -4.38 -19.53
N GLU A 200 -10.70 -4.46 -19.40
CA GLU A 200 -11.62 -3.56 -20.08
C GLU A 200 -11.45 -2.10 -19.59
N ALA A 201 -11.35 -1.89 -18.27
CA ALA A 201 -11.18 -0.56 -17.68
C ALA A 201 -9.84 0.08 -18.08
N ALA A 202 -8.77 -0.70 -18.17
CA ALA A 202 -7.45 -0.21 -18.57
C ALA A 202 -7.44 0.44 -19.97
N SER A 203 -8.31 0.00 -20.88
CA SER A 203 -8.43 0.57 -22.23
C SER A 203 -9.08 1.97 -22.27
N ARG A 204 -9.87 2.33 -21.24
CA ARG A 204 -10.65 3.58 -21.19
C ARG A 204 -10.32 4.43 -19.96
N THR A 205 -9.26 4.08 -19.23
CA THR A 205 -8.93 4.70 -17.95
C THR A 205 -8.54 6.18 -18.10
N PRO A 206 -8.99 7.05 -17.17
CA PRO A 206 -8.56 8.45 -17.13
C PRO A 206 -7.13 8.61 -16.64
N LEU A 207 -6.51 7.56 -16.10
CA LEU A 207 -5.15 7.61 -15.56
C LEU A 207 -4.11 7.89 -16.66
N PRO A 208 -3.08 8.68 -16.34
CA PRO A 208 -1.97 8.91 -17.27
C PRO A 208 -1.18 7.62 -17.50
N PRO A 209 -0.48 7.48 -18.65
CA PRO A 209 0.35 6.30 -18.93
C PRO A 209 1.40 6.01 -17.86
N GLU A 210 2.03 7.08 -17.34
CA GLU A 210 3.12 7.05 -16.37
C GLU A 210 2.80 7.97 -15.19
N PRO A 211 3.34 7.71 -13.99
CA PRO A 211 3.22 8.63 -12.86
C PRO A 211 4.04 9.90 -13.11
N ASP A 212 3.69 10.99 -12.43
CA ASP A 212 4.44 12.24 -12.47
C ASP A 212 5.71 12.14 -11.60
N ARG A 213 6.71 11.49 -12.18
CA ARG A 213 8.03 11.31 -11.56
C ARG A 213 8.69 12.65 -11.26
N ALA A 214 8.49 13.68 -12.09
CA ALA A 214 9.14 14.97 -11.91
C ALA A 214 8.63 15.67 -10.65
N ALA A 215 7.32 15.67 -10.41
CA ALA A 215 6.73 16.22 -9.20
C ALA A 215 7.20 15.49 -7.94
N VAL A 216 7.27 14.16 -7.98
CA VAL A 216 7.73 13.33 -6.86
C VAL A 216 9.22 13.55 -6.58
N GLU A 217 10.05 13.66 -7.62
CA GLU A 217 11.49 13.90 -7.48
C GLU A 217 11.79 15.32 -6.95
N ASP A 218 11.06 16.35 -7.42
CA ASP A 218 11.16 17.70 -6.87
C ASP A 218 10.85 17.72 -5.36
N PHE A 219 9.75 17.09 -4.96
CA PHE A 219 9.38 16.92 -3.55
C PHE A 219 10.50 16.25 -2.73
N LEU A 220 11.04 15.13 -3.23
CA LEU A 220 12.09 14.41 -2.54
C LEU A 220 13.35 15.27 -2.40
N VAL A 221 13.79 15.93 -3.47
CA VAL A 221 14.99 16.79 -3.47
C VAL A 221 14.83 17.95 -2.49
N ARG A 222 13.69 18.66 -2.50
CA ARG A 222 13.43 19.76 -1.55
C ARG A 222 13.43 19.27 -0.11
N THR A 223 12.77 18.13 0.14
CA THR A 223 12.71 17.52 1.47
C THR A 223 14.10 17.13 1.98
N ARG A 224 14.94 16.52 1.14
CA ARG A 224 16.32 16.18 1.48
C ARG A 224 17.18 17.42 1.75
N ARG A 225 17.07 18.47 0.94
CA ARG A 225 17.77 19.75 1.18
C ARG A 225 17.38 20.36 2.52
N ALA A 226 16.09 20.40 2.84
CA ALA A 226 15.61 20.91 4.12
C ALA A 226 16.11 20.07 5.31
N SER A 227 16.11 18.74 5.18
CA SER A 227 16.66 17.82 6.18
C SER A 227 18.16 18.04 6.40
N ALA A 228 18.95 18.23 5.33
CA ALA A 228 20.38 18.52 5.43
C ALA A 228 20.67 19.85 6.16
N ALA A 229 19.89 20.90 5.88
CA ALA A 229 20.05 22.20 6.53
C ALA A 229 19.79 22.16 8.04
N ARG A 230 18.83 21.34 8.50
CA ARG A 230 18.57 21.14 9.93
C ARG A 230 19.72 20.47 10.67
N GLY A 231 20.41 19.55 10.02
CA GLY A 231 21.58 18.86 10.58
C GLY A 231 22.86 19.71 10.66
N ALA A 232 22.93 20.82 9.94
CA ALA A 232 24.08 21.73 9.94
C ALA A 232 24.01 22.82 11.03
N SER A 233 22.88 22.93 11.74
CA SER A 233 22.60 23.99 12.73
C SER A 233 22.73 23.50 14.18
N GLY A 234 23.25 22.29 14.41
CA GLY A 234 23.43 21.67 15.72
C GLY A 234 24.84 21.14 15.93
#